data_AF-A0A2D6XBT4-F1
#
_entry.id   AF-A0A2D6XBT4-F1
#
_cell.length_a   1.000
_cell.length_b   1.000
_cell.length_c   1.000
_cell.angle_alpha   90.00
_cell.angle_beta   90.00
_cell.angle_gamma   90.00
#
_symmetry.space_group_name_H-M   'P 1'
#
loop_
_entity.id
_entity.type
_entity.pdbx_description
1 polymer ?
#
loop_
_entity_poly.entity_id
_entity_poly.type
_entity_poly.pdbx_seq_one_letter_code
_entity_poly.pdbx_strand_id
1 'polypeptide(L)'
;MRLFDEAVVQYLADNTTASAGMAASGGQGGGGYTDDDTYASGDARLPKVLGSTIKRKGKVKKTKKKKKAKKKLNESKSIYDYLLFPPEGEDQENIAANIAKLQNKPNEAYRGISSAEYKNLIKNGFVVSRGVGNTRKGITGSYVSADVQLAGRFAFHEYKKTGRGYLLILDRDKLPELNPADEGNYWTEKIPKDAVLKFINLQDLAR
;
A
#
# COMPACT_ATOMS: atom_id res chain seq x y z
N MET A 1 7.39 -17.31 -38.34
CA MET A 1 7.74 -16.21 -37.42
C MET A 1 8.03 -14.95 -38.23
N ARG A 2 7.00 -14.25 -38.72
CA ARG A 2 7.18 -12.99 -39.48
C ARG A 2 6.16 -11.91 -39.07
N LEU A 3 4.98 -12.32 -38.60
CA LEU A 3 3.93 -11.42 -38.11
C LEU A 3 4.26 -10.69 -36.80
N PHE A 4 5.10 -11.29 -35.95
CA PHE A 4 5.46 -10.69 -34.65
C PHE A 4 6.51 -9.58 -34.82
N ASP A 5 7.43 -9.74 -35.77
CA ASP A 5 8.48 -8.75 -36.04
C ASP A 5 7.89 -7.50 -36.72
N GLU A 6 6.93 -7.67 -37.64
CA GLU A 6 6.23 -6.54 -38.26
C GLU A 6 5.45 -5.70 -37.23
N ALA A 7 4.73 -6.35 -36.30
CA ALA A 7 3.97 -5.64 -35.28
C ALA A 7 4.85 -4.84 -34.31
N VAL A 8 6.03 -5.36 -33.97
CA VAL A 8 6.99 -4.69 -33.09
C VAL A 8 7.66 -3.51 -33.80
N VAL A 9 8.03 -3.67 -35.08
CA VAL A 9 8.60 -2.58 -35.88
C VAL A 9 7.59 -1.45 -36.07
N GLN A 10 6.32 -1.77 -36.28
CA GLN A 10 5.26 -0.77 -36.46
C GLN A 10 4.97 0.00 -35.15
N TYR A 11 4.93 -0.72 -34.02
CA TYR A 11 4.77 -0.10 -32.70
C TYR A 11 5.95 0.82 -32.32
N LEU A 12 7.18 0.45 -32.70
CA LEU A 12 8.35 1.30 -32.52
C LEU A 12 8.30 2.52 -33.44
N ALA A 13 7.88 2.38 -34.69
CA ALA A 13 7.77 3.49 -35.64
C ALA A 13 6.71 4.52 -35.20
N ASP A 14 5.54 4.06 -34.75
CA ASP A 14 4.43 4.93 -34.36
C ASP A 14 4.70 5.72 -33.07
N ASN A 15 5.61 5.23 -32.21
CA ASN A 15 5.94 5.86 -30.93
C ASN A 15 7.32 6.55 -30.91
N THR A 16 8.08 6.53 -32.01
CA THR A 16 9.41 7.19 -32.09
C THR A 16 9.47 8.39 -33.02
N THR A 17 8.40 8.72 -33.76
CA THR A 17 8.23 10.02 -34.42
C THR A 17 7.70 11.08 -33.45
N ALA A 18 8.50 11.39 -32.43
CA ALA A 18 8.41 12.69 -31.80
C ALA A 18 8.80 13.75 -32.85
N SER A 19 7.81 14.53 -33.25
CA SER A 19 7.91 15.75 -34.04
C SER A 19 9.07 16.63 -33.55
N ALA A 20 10.21 16.52 -34.22
CA ALA A 20 11.26 17.52 -34.21
C ALA A 20 11.03 18.40 -35.45
N GLY A 21 10.40 19.57 -35.27
CA GLY A 21 10.11 20.44 -36.40
C GLY A 21 9.36 21.72 -36.06
N MET A 22 10.09 22.69 -35.50
CA MET A 22 10.00 24.13 -35.81
C MET A 22 8.68 24.89 -35.58
N ALA A 23 8.69 25.74 -34.55
CA ALA A 23 8.19 27.11 -34.68
C ALA A 23 9.22 28.07 -34.05
N ALA A 24 9.68 29.03 -34.85
CA ALA A 24 10.72 29.99 -34.54
C ALA A 24 10.13 31.39 -34.28
N SER A 25 10.84 32.17 -33.45
CA SER A 25 10.78 33.64 -33.26
C SER A 25 9.55 34.21 -32.51
N GLY A 26 9.68 35.05 -31.48
CA GLY A 26 10.85 35.67 -30.86
C GLY A 26 10.52 36.46 -29.57
N GLY A 27 11.55 36.96 -28.88
CA GLY A 27 11.47 37.95 -27.78
C GLY A 27 11.85 37.38 -26.39
N GLN A 28 13.13 37.14 -26.03
CA GLN A 28 14.23 38.08 -25.70
C GLN A 28 14.36 38.35 -24.18
N GLY A 29 15.54 38.01 -23.65
CA GLY A 29 16.08 38.39 -22.32
C GLY A 29 16.31 37.16 -21.43
N GLY A 30 17.51 36.64 -21.22
CA GLY A 30 18.85 37.19 -21.31
C GLY A 30 19.57 36.88 -19.99
N GLY A 31 20.60 36.04 -20.03
CA GLY A 31 21.46 35.73 -18.87
C GLY A 31 21.78 34.24 -18.78
N GLY A 32 22.92 33.85 -19.36
CA GLY A 32 23.41 32.47 -19.29
C GLY A 32 23.74 32.07 -17.86
N TYR A 33 23.36 30.85 -17.50
CA TYR A 33 24.00 30.14 -16.40
C TYR A 33 24.96 29.15 -17.04
N THR A 34 26.25 29.51 -17.05
CA THR A 34 27.35 28.59 -17.31
C THR A 34 27.67 27.82 -16.04
N ASP A 35 27.94 26.52 -16.20
CA ASP A 35 28.13 25.47 -15.20
C ASP A 35 29.37 25.63 -14.30
N ASP A 36 29.57 26.76 -13.62
CA ASP A 36 30.69 26.91 -12.69
C ASP A 36 30.44 27.98 -11.60
N ASP A 37 29.39 27.82 -10.78
CA ASP A 37 29.39 28.47 -9.45
C ASP A 37 28.82 27.56 -8.36
N THR A 38 29.71 26.66 -7.95
CA THR A 38 29.58 25.77 -6.79
C THR A 38 29.52 26.61 -5.52
N TYR A 39 28.36 26.70 -4.87
CA TYR A 39 28.28 27.26 -3.52
C TYR A 39 28.96 26.30 -2.52
N ALA A 40 30.08 26.73 -1.94
CA ALA A 40 30.90 25.98 -1.00
C ALA A 40 30.23 25.78 0.37
N SER A 41 30.53 24.64 1.01
CA SER A 41 30.09 24.27 2.36
C SER A 41 30.62 25.25 3.41
N GLY A 42 29.80 26.24 3.80
CA GLY A 42 30.18 27.26 4.80
C GLY A 42 29.62 28.67 4.58
N ASP A 43 28.78 28.90 3.56
CA ASP A 43 28.25 30.23 3.25
C ASP A 43 27.15 30.70 4.24
N ALA A 44 27.58 31.39 5.30
CA ALA A 44 26.72 32.00 6.32
C ALA A 44 26.27 33.40 5.90
N ARG A 45 25.32 33.49 4.95
CA ARG A 45 24.62 34.75 4.65
C ARG A 45 23.51 35.00 5.67
N LEU A 46 23.93 35.33 6.88
CA LEU A 46 23.09 35.95 7.91
C LEU A 46 22.93 37.44 7.58
N PRO A 47 21.70 37.98 7.45
CA PRO A 47 21.52 39.42 7.39
C PRO A 47 21.84 40.05 8.76
N LYS A 48 22.96 40.79 8.81
CA LYS A 48 23.33 41.69 9.92
C LYS A 48 22.45 42.94 9.86
N VAL A 49 21.38 42.97 10.65
CA VAL A 49 20.77 44.24 11.07
C VAL A 49 20.75 44.29 12.60
N LEU A 50 21.49 45.28 13.09
CA LEU A 50 21.63 45.72 14.48
C LEU A 50 20.27 45.98 15.15
N GLY A 51 20.13 45.58 16.42
CA GLY A 51 19.14 46.17 17.32
C GLY A 51 18.49 45.20 18.30
N SER A 52 18.96 45.24 19.55
CA SER A 52 18.22 44.89 20.79
C SER A 52 17.46 43.56 20.85
N THR A 53 18.04 42.60 21.60
CA THR A 53 17.35 41.42 22.14
C THR A 53 16.15 41.83 22.99
N ILE A 54 14.95 41.82 22.43
CA ILE A 54 13.70 41.99 23.20
C ILE A 54 13.46 40.73 24.03
N LYS A 55 13.91 40.74 25.30
CA LYS A 55 13.49 39.75 26.30
C LYS A 55 12.07 40.08 26.77
N ARG A 56 11.04 39.62 26.04
CA ARG A 56 9.66 39.61 26.56
C ARG A 56 9.54 38.59 27.69
N LYS A 57 9.59 39.05 28.95
CA LYS A 57 9.12 38.30 30.13
C LYS A 57 7.58 38.28 30.13
N GLY A 58 6.99 37.49 29.24
CA GLY A 58 5.58 37.11 29.30
C GLY A 58 5.46 35.72 29.91
N LYS A 59 4.75 35.58 31.04
CA LYS A 59 4.43 34.29 31.64
C LYS A 59 3.48 33.56 30.68
N VAL A 60 4.01 32.74 29.78
CA VAL A 60 3.20 31.92 28.87
C VAL A 60 2.50 30.87 29.72
N LYS A 61 1.22 31.11 30.05
CA LYS A 61 0.34 30.05 30.53
C LYS A 61 0.28 29.01 29.42
N LYS A 62 0.96 27.87 29.62
CA LYS A 62 0.76 26.67 28.81
C LYS A 62 -0.68 26.22 29.05
N THR A 63 -1.63 26.73 28.28
CA THR A 63 -2.89 26.04 28.06
C THR A 63 -2.50 24.71 27.44
N LYS A 64 -2.50 23.65 28.26
CA LYS A 64 -2.53 22.29 27.76
C LYS A 64 -3.75 22.27 26.84
N LYS A 65 -3.53 22.35 25.52
CA LYS A 65 -4.53 21.90 24.56
C LYS A 65 -4.81 20.49 25.02
N LYS A 66 -5.97 20.28 25.68
CA LYS A 66 -6.55 18.95 25.80
C LYS A 66 -6.47 18.44 24.37
N LYS A 67 -5.58 17.47 24.10
CA LYS A 67 -5.67 16.66 22.90
C LYS A 67 -7.07 16.08 23.04
N LYS A 68 -8.06 16.73 22.40
CA LYS A 68 -9.29 16.06 22.05
C LYS A 68 -8.76 14.86 21.30
N ALA A 69 -8.78 13.70 21.97
CA ALA A 69 -8.65 12.44 21.27
C ALA A 69 -9.69 12.57 20.17
N LYS A 70 -9.22 12.84 18.94
CA LYS A 70 -10.07 12.69 17.78
C LYS A 70 -10.45 11.23 17.89
N LYS A 71 -11.66 10.96 18.39
CA LYS A 71 -12.35 9.71 18.14
C LYS A 71 -12.27 9.62 16.62
N LYS A 72 -11.29 8.85 16.11
CA LYS A 72 -11.08 8.71 14.67
C LYS A 72 -12.45 8.28 14.18
N LEU A 73 -13.07 9.14 13.37
CA LEU A 73 -14.28 8.79 12.67
C LEU A 73 -13.86 7.52 11.91
N ASN A 74 -14.42 6.37 12.28
CA ASN A 74 -14.29 5.15 11.50
C ASN A 74 -15.05 5.44 10.20
N GLU A 75 -14.45 6.21 9.29
CA GLU A 75 -14.68 6.01 7.87
C GLU A 75 -14.26 4.57 7.65
N SER A 76 -15.25 3.67 7.59
CA SER A 76 -15.03 2.27 7.28
C SER A 76 -14.47 2.24 5.88
N LYS A 77 -13.14 2.21 5.77
CA LYS A 77 -12.46 2.00 4.51
C LYS A 77 -13.01 0.74 3.90
N SER A 78 -13.43 0.81 2.66
CA SER A 78 -13.85 -0.32 1.86
C SER A 78 -12.64 -0.93 1.14
N ILE A 79 -12.79 -2.12 0.57
CA ILE A 79 -11.76 -2.69 -0.29
C ILE A 79 -11.41 -1.76 -1.46
N TYR A 80 -12.37 -1.00 -1.99
CA TYR A 80 -12.15 -0.07 -3.11
C TYR A 80 -11.12 1.01 -2.77
N ASP A 81 -11.04 1.44 -1.50
CA ASP A 81 -10.03 2.41 -1.04
C ASP A 81 -8.61 1.82 -1.00
N TYR A 82 -8.50 0.49 -1.02
CA TYR A 82 -7.24 -0.23 -0.99
C TYR A 82 -6.79 -0.72 -2.37
N LEU A 83 -7.68 -0.70 -3.37
CA LEU A 83 -7.36 -1.08 -4.74
C LEU A 83 -6.67 0.08 -5.47
N LEU A 84 -5.61 -0.23 -6.22
CA LEU A 84 -4.93 0.77 -7.06
C LEU A 84 -5.73 1.10 -8.32
N PHE A 85 -6.46 0.10 -8.83
CA PHE A 85 -7.31 0.18 -9.99
C PHE A 85 -8.66 -0.45 -9.65
N PRO A 86 -9.77 0.06 -10.24
CA PRO A 86 -11.08 -0.54 -10.05
C PRO A 86 -11.10 -2.02 -10.48
N PRO A 87 -12.03 -2.82 -9.93
CA PRO A 87 -12.32 -4.14 -10.47
C PRO A 87 -12.78 -4.04 -11.93
N GLU A 88 -12.40 -5.02 -12.75
CA GLU A 88 -12.74 -5.08 -14.16
C GLU A 88 -13.60 -6.32 -14.45
N GLY A 89 -14.83 -6.08 -14.90
CA GLY A 89 -15.80 -7.13 -15.22
C GLY A 89 -16.62 -7.61 -14.03
N GLU A 90 -17.73 -8.26 -14.35
CA GLU A 90 -18.77 -8.67 -13.39
C GLU A 90 -18.22 -9.52 -12.23
N ASP A 91 -17.39 -10.52 -12.53
CA ASP A 91 -16.76 -11.38 -11.52
C ASP A 91 -15.94 -10.57 -10.49
N GLN A 92 -15.12 -9.64 -10.97
CA GLN A 92 -14.25 -8.85 -10.09
C GLN A 92 -15.06 -7.86 -9.25
N GLU A 93 -16.09 -7.26 -9.84
CA GLU A 93 -17.01 -6.36 -9.15
C GLU A 93 -17.78 -7.10 -8.05
N ASN A 94 -18.30 -8.29 -8.34
CA ASN A 94 -19.00 -9.14 -7.38
C ASN A 94 -18.10 -9.53 -6.21
N ILE A 95 -16.86 -9.94 -6.48
CA ILE A 95 -15.89 -10.24 -5.43
C ILE A 95 -15.62 -9.02 -4.56
N ALA A 96 -15.33 -7.86 -5.16
CA ALA A 96 -15.04 -6.64 -4.42
C ALA A 96 -16.26 -6.19 -3.59
N ALA A 97 -17.45 -6.25 -4.14
CA ALA A 97 -18.70 -5.91 -3.46
C ALA A 97 -18.98 -6.86 -2.28
N ASN A 98 -18.73 -8.16 -2.45
CA ASN A 98 -18.90 -9.13 -1.38
C ASN A 98 -17.85 -8.98 -0.26
N ILE A 99 -16.61 -8.63 -0.61
CA ILE A 99 -15.59 -8.29 0.41
C ILE A 99 -15.98 -6.99 1.13
N ALA A 100 -16.48 -5.97 0.43
CA ALA A 100 -16.90 -4.70 1.02
C ALA A 100 -17.99 -4.85 2.09
N LYS A 101 -18.83 -5.89 1.99
CA LYS A 101 -19.86 -6.22 2.99
C LYS A 101 -19.29 -6.83 4.28
N LEU A 102 -18.05 -7.31 4.27
CA LEU A 102 -17.42 -7.92 5.45
C LEU A 102 -17.09 -6.86 6.50
N GLN A 103 -17.30 -7.21 7.77
CA GLN A 103 -17.06 -6.33 8.91
C GLN A 103 -15.95 -6.87 9.81
N ASN A 104 -15.15 -5.95 10.35
CA ASN A 104 -14.07 -6.26 11.28
C ASN A 104 -14.62 -6.65 12.65
N LYS A 105 -14.04 -7.68 13.27
CA LYS A 105 -14.29 -8.04 14.67
C LYS A 105 -13.01 -7.87 15.51
N PRO A 106 -13.13 -7.45 16.78
CA PRO A 106 -11.96 -7.12 17.60
C PRO A 106 -11.02 -8.30 17.88
N ASN A 107 -11.58 -9.51 17.97
CA ASN A 107 -10.86 -10.74 18.27
C ASN A 107 -10.42 -11.50 17.01
N GLU A 108 -10.65 -10.93 15.82
CA GLU A 108 -10.30 -11.55 14.55
C GLU A 108 -9.10 -10.82 13.92
N ALA A 109 -8.30 -11.58 13.20
CA ALA A 109 -7.30 -11.07 12.27
C ALA A 109 -7.59 -11.64 10.88
N TYR A 110 -7.11 -10.96 9.85
CA TYR A 110 -7.44 -11.26 8.47
C TYR A 110 -6.19 -11.37 7.63
N ARG A 111 -6.22 -12.31 6.68
CA ARG A 111 -5.11 -12.50 5.74
C ARG A 111 -5.58 -13.00 4.39
N GLY A 112 -5.27 -12.27 3.33
CA GLY A 112 -5.33 -12.78 1.97
C GLY A 112 -4.14 -13.68 1.66
N ILE A 113 -4.40 -14.85 1.09
CA ILE A 113 -3.37 -15.82 0.68
C ILE A 113 -3.61 -16.32 -0.74
N SER A 114 -2.53 -16.79 -1.37
CA SER A 114 -2.55 -17.47 -2.65
C SER A 114 -3.08 -18.90 -2.55
N SER A 115 -3.42 -19.49 -3.69
CA SER A 115 -3.78 -20.91 -3.77
C SER A 115 -2.68 -21.87 -3.30
N ALA A 116 -1.42 -21.52 -3.52
CA ALA A 116 -0.29 -22.34 -3.10
C ALA A 116 -0.16 -22.36 -1.57
N GLU A 117 -0.31 -21.19 -0.95
CA GLU A 117 -0.32 -21.04 0.51
C GLU A 117 -1.51 -21.77 1.14
N TYR A 118 -2.68 -21.71 0.52
CA TYR A 118 -3.85 -22.45 0.99
C TYR A 118 -3.60 -23.97 0.97
N LYS A 119 -3.04 -24.50 -0.13
CA LYS A 119 -2.67 -25.93 -0.21
C LYS A 119 -1.67 -26.32 0.87
N ASN A 120 -0.68 -25.48 1.14
CA ASN A 120 0.30 -25.72 2.20
C ASN A 120 -0.34 -25.72 3.59
N LEU A 121 -1.25 -24.78 3.87
CA LEU A 121 -2.01 -24.73 5.12
C LEU A 121 -2.82 -26.01 5.35
N ILE A 122 -3.52 -26.50 4.32
CA ILE A 122 -4.34 -27.72 4.42
C ILE A 122 -3.46 -28.96 4.58
N LYS A 123 -2.35 -29.06 3.84
CA LYS A 123 -1.46 -30.23 3.83
C LYS A 123 -0.58 -30.32 5.07
N ASN A 124 0.02 -29.21 5.48
CA ASN A 124 1.03 -29.19 6.55
C ASN A 124 0.45 -28.76 7.90
N GLY A 125 -0.81 -28.30 7.93
CA GLY A 125 -1.46 -27.78 9.14
C GLY A 125 -1.04 -26.37 9.53
N PHE A 126 -0.16 -25.72 8.76
CA PHE A 126 0.22 -24.32 8.94
C PHE A 126 0.75 -23.73 7.63
N VAL A 127 0.82 -22.40 7.57
CA VAL A 127 1.48 -21.68 6.48
C VAL A 127 2.33 -20.54 7.01
N VAL A 128 3.50 -20.35 6.40
CA VAL A 128 4.31 -19.14 6.57
C VAL A 128 4.22 -18.35 5.28
N SER A 129 3.46 -17.26 5.34
CA SER A 129 3.16 -16.44 4.17
C SER A 129 4.32 -15.49 3.89
N ARG A 130 5.18 -15.86 2.92
CA ARG A 130 6.37 -15.11 2.52
C ARG A 130 6.16 -14.47 1.14
N GLY A 131 6.69 -13.26 0.93
CA GLY A 131 6.67 -12.61 -0.39
C GLY A 131 6.26 -11.14 -0.38
N VAL A 132 6.18 -10.54 -1.58
CA VAL A 132 5.81 -9.13 -1.76
C VAL A 132 4.37 -8.90 -1.28
N GLY A 133 4.19 -7.97 -0.33
CA GLY A 133 2.90 -7.74 0.35
C GLY A 133 2.59 -8.70 1.50
N ASN A 134 3.35 -9.80 1.60
CA ASN A 134 3.17 -10.83 2.59
C ASN A 134 4.16 -10.76 3.76
N THR A 135 5.32 -10.16 3.51
CA THR A 135 6.40 -9.91 4.47
C THR A 135 6.81 -8.44 4.42
N ARG A 136 7.04 -7.83 5.59
CA ARG A 136 7.73 -6.54 5.69
C ARG A 136 9.23 -6.80 5.81
N LYS A 137 10.07 -5.92 5.24
CA LYS A 137 11.53 -6.01 5.38
C LYS A 137 11.90 -6.07 6.88
N GLY A 138 12.63 -7.12 7.27
CA GLY A 138 13.05 -7.36 8.66
C GLY A 138 12.11 -8.23 9.49
N ILE A 139 10.98 -8.69 8.95
CA ILE A 139 10.07 -9.62 9.63
C ILE A 139 10.18 -11.01 9.00
N THR A 140 10.44 -12.01 9.84
CA THR A 140 10.46 -13.43 9.45
C THR A 140 9.16 -14.08 9.92
N GLY A 141 8.09 -13.95 9.14
CA GLY A 141 6.77 -14.46 9.52
C GLY A 141 5.68 -14.08 8.52
N SER A 142 4.43 -14.37 8.89
CA SER A 142 3.23 -14.02 8.13
C SER A 142 2.66 -12.69 8.64
N TYR A 143 2.48 -11.72 7.75
CA TYR A 143 1.77 -10.49 8.06
C TYR A 143 0.25 -10.75 8.14
N VAL A 144 -0.43 -10.17 9.12
CA VAL A 144 -1.89 -10.27 9.30
C VAL A 144 -2.46 -8.89 9.63
N SER A 145 -3.69 -8.62 9.17
CA SER A 145 -4.32 -7.32 9.36
C SER A 145 -5.48 -7.40 10.35
N ALA A 146 -5.73 -6.34 11.12
CA ALA A 146 -7.01 -6.18 11.83
C ALA A 146 -8.14 -5.72 10.90
N ASP A 147 -7.83 -5.31 9.67
CA ASP A 147 -8.79 -4.85 8.68
C ASP A 147 -9.01 -5.89 7.58
N VAL A 148 -10.22 -6.44 7.53
CA VAL A 148 -10.67 -7.41 6.55
C VAL A 148 -10.60 -6.86 5.13
N GLN A 149 -10.79 -5.55 4.96
CA GLN A 149 -10.77 -4.89 3.66
C GLN A 149 -9.35 -4.83 3.10
N LEU A 150 -8.37 -4.52 3.96
CA LEU A 150 -6.95 -4.56 3.61
C LEU A 150 -6.47 -5.99 3.31
N ALA A 151 -6.88 -6.97 4.12
CA ALA A 151 -6.57 -8.38 3.85
C ALA A 151 -7.22 -8.87 2.55
N GLY A 152 -8.46 -8.45 2.30
CA GLY A 152 -9.22 -8.74 1.09
C GLY A 152 -8.55 -8.23 -0.18
N ARG A 153 -7.93 -7.04 -0.14
CA ARG A 153 -7.10 -6.52 -1.25
C ARG A 153 -6.00 -7.50 -1.67
N PHE A 154 -5.30 -8.12 -0.71
CA PHE A 154 -4.25 -9.08 -1.03
C PHE A 154 -4.80 -10.36 -1.66
N ALA A 155 -5.93 -10.87 -1.15
CA ALA A 155 -6.61 -12.02 -1.75
C ALA A 155 -7.09 -11.70 -3.18
N PHE A 156 -7.65 -10.50 -3.38
CA PHE A 156 -8.13 -10.03 -4.67
C PHE A 156 -7.00 -9.83 -5.68
N HIS A 157 -5.84 -9.33 -5.24
CA HIS A 157 -4.66 -9.23 -6.09
C HIS A 157 -4.18 -10.59 -6.61
N GLU A 158 -4.20 -11.62 -5.76
CA GLU A 158 -3.89 -13.00 -6.17
C GLU A 158 -4.96 -13.56 -7.13
N TYR A 159 -6.23 -13.23 -6.90
CA TYR A 159 -7.31 -13.57 -7.83
C TYR A 159 -7.10 -12.93 -9.21
N LYS A 160 -6.79 -11.64 -9.31
CA LYS A 160 -6.53 -10.97 -10.60
C LYS A 160 -5.41 -11.63 -11.40
N LYS A 161 -4.39 -12.17 -10.72
CA LYS A 161 -3.24 -12.81 -11.37
C LYS A 161 -3.47 -14.25 -11.78
N THR A 162 -4.19 -15.02 -10.97
CA THR A 162 -4.22 -16.49 -11.09
C THR A 162 -5.63 -17.06 -11.26
N GLY A 163 -6.65 -16.21 -11.22
CA GLY A 163 -8.06 -16.59 -11.13
C GLY A 163 -8.43 -17.23 -9.78
N ARG A 164 -7.52 -17.23 -8.80
CA ARG A 164 -7.74 -17.87 -7.50
C ARG A 164 -7.17 -17.10 -6.32
N GLY A 165 -8.00 -16.78 -5.35
CA GLY A 165 -7.59 -16.10 -4.13
C GLY A 165 -8.38 -16.58 -2.91
N TYR A 166 -7.76 -16.53 -1.73
CA TYR A 166 -8.41 -16.92 -0.49
C TYR A 166 -8.25 -15.83 0.56
N LEU A 167 -9.33 -15.52 1.27
CA LEU A 167 -9.32 -14.65 2.44
C LEU A 167 -9.54 -15.49 3.69
N LEU A 168 -8.58 -15.45 4.60
CA LEU A 168 -8.65 -16.11 5.91
C LEU A 168 -9.19 -15.15 6.96
N ILE A 169 -10.12 -15.65 7.76
CA ILE A 169 -10.54 -15.08 9.04
C ILE A 169 -9.89 -15.92 10.13
N LEU A 170 -9.11 -15.27 10.98
CA LEU A 170 -8.23 -15.89 11.96
C LEU A 170 -8.66 -15.52 13.37
N ASP A 171 -8.55 -16.47 14.28
CA ASP A 171 -8.65 -16.27 15.72
C ASP A 171 -7.34 -15.67 16.23
N ARG A 172 -7.38 -14.45 16.79
CA ARG A 172 -6.17 -13.76 17.26
C ARG A 172 -5.48 -14.49 18.40
N ASP A 173 -6.25 -15.17 19.25
CA ASP A 173 -5.71 -15.80 20.47
C ASP A 173 -4.94 -17.10 20.15
N LYS A 174 -5.15 -17.65 18.95
CA LYS A 174 -4.47 -18.86 18.46
C LYS A 174 -3.29 -18.56 17.55
N LEU A 175 -3.01 -17.28 17.27
CA LEU A 175 -1.84 -16.91 16.47
C LEU A 175 -0.59 -16.87 17.35
N PRO A 176 0.46 -17.63 17.03
CA PRO A 176 1.70 -17.61 17.80
C PRO A 176 2.41 -16.27 17.63
N GLU A 177 2.88 -15.68 18.74
CA GLU A 177 3.76 -14.51 18.70
C GLU A 177 3.21 -13.33 17.89
N LEU A 178 1.94 -12.97 18.13
CA LEU A 178 1.28 -11.86 17.43
C LEU A 178 1.89 -10.51 17.85
N ASN A 179 2.83 -10.03 17.05
CA ASN A 179 3.59 -8.82 17.30
C ASN A 179 3.08 -7.66 16.42
N PRO A 180 3.02 -6.42 16.92
CA PRO A 180 2.62 -5.27 16.11
C PRO A 180 3.64 -5.01 15.00
N ALA A 181 3.15 -4.74 13.78
CA ALA A 181 3.98 -4.39 12.64
C ALA A 181 3.75 -2.93 12.21
N ASP A 182 2.51 -2.58 11.86
CA ASP A 182 2.08 -1.24 11.48
C ASP A 182 0.78 -0.89 12.22
N GLU A 183 0.30 0.36 12.10
CA GLU A 183 -0.97 0.73 12.72
C GLU A 183 -2.11 -0.18 12.21
N GLY A 184 -2.68 -0.98 13.12
CA GLY A 184 -3.75 -1.94 12.80
C GLY A 184 -3.28 -3.26 12.16
N ASN A 185 -1.96 -3.48 12.03
CA ASN A 185 -1.42 -4.70 11.44
C ASN A 185 -0.38 -5.36 12.33
N TYR A 186 -0.28 -6.68 12.20
CA TYR A 186 0.55 -7.53 13.03
C TYR A 186 1.35 -8.49 12.16
N TRP A 187 2.31 -9.15 12.79
CA TRP A 187 2.98 -10.30 12.22
C TRP A 187 2.99 -11.43 13.23
N THR A 188 2.98 -12.65 12.72
CA THR A 188 3.05 -13.90 13.47
C THR A 188 4.08 -14.79 12.80
N GLU A 189 4.75 -15.66 13.54
CA GLU A 189 5.74 -16.59 12.96
C GLU A 189 5.12 -17.44 11.82
N LYS A 190 3.92 -17.97 12.07
CA LYS A 190 3.17 -18.83 11.15
C LYS A 190 1.68 -18.73 11.44
N ILE A 191 0.86 -19.01 10.44
CA ILE A 191 -0.60 -19.13 10.60
C ILE A 191 -0.92 -20.62 10.69
N PRO A 192 -1.25 -21.15 11.88
CA PRO A 192 -1.63 -22.54 12.03
C PRO A 192 -3.11 -22.74 11.64
N LYS A 193 -3.47 -23.95 11.23
CA LYS A 193 -4.80 -24.28 10.71
C LYS A 193 -5.89 -24.17 11.79
N ASP A 194 -5.55 -24.45 13.05
CA ASP A 194 -6.43 -24.32 14.21
C ASP A 194 -6.81 -22.86 14.54
N ALA A 195 -5.99 -21.90 14.12
CA ALA A 195 -6.28 -20.47 14.18
C ALA A 195 -7.25 -20.00 13.08
N VAL A 196 -7.52 -20.81 12.06
CA VAL A 196 -8.42 -20.42 10.95
C VAL A 196 -9.87 -20.66 11.35
N LEU A 197 -10.61 -19.58 11.58
CA LEU A 197 -12.05 -19.63 11.87
C LEU A 197 -12.85 -19.90 10.60
N LYS A 198 -12.47 -19.23 9.50
CA LYS A 198 -13.14 -19.35 8.21
C LYS A 198 -12.15 -19.07 7.08
N PHE A 199 -12.29 -19.81 5.98
CA PHE A 199 -11.69 -19.45 4.71
C PHE A 199 -12.80 -19.05 3.73
N ILE A 200 -12.55 -17.98 2.99
CA ILE A 200 -13.43 -17.49 1.94
C ILE A 200 -12.68 -17.68 0.62
N ASN A 201 -13.22 -18.52 -0.24
CA ASN A 201 -12.73 -18.73 -1.59
C ASN A 201 -13.33 -17.65 -2.50
N LEU A 202 -12.50 -16.79 -3.09
CA LEU A 202 -12.99 -15.63 -3.84
C LEU A 202 -13.74 -16.05 -5.11
N GLN A 203 -13.42 -17.20 -5.68
CA GLN A 203 -14.10 -17.76 -6.85
C GLN A 203 -15.59 -18.03 -6.58
N ASP A 204 -15.94 -18.33 -5.33
CA ASP A 204 -17.32 -18.58 -4.93
C ASP A 204 -18.11 -17.26 -4.77
N LEU A 205 -17.41 -16.12 -4.78
CA LEU A 205 -17.98 -14.77 -4.68
C LEU A 205 -18.10 -14.06 -6.04
N ALA A 206 -17.59 -14.66 -7.12
CA ALA A 206 -17.65 -14.10 -8.47
C ALA A 206 -19.06 -14.19 -9.10
N ARG A 207 -19.88 -15.13 -8.60
CA ARG A 207 -21.20 -15.49 -9.14
C ARG A 207 -22.34 -14.71 -8.49
#